data_AF-A0AAV2R022-F1
#
_entry.id   AF-A0AAV2R022-F1
#
_cell.length_a   1.000
_cell.length_b   1.000
_cell.length_c   1.000
_cell.angle_alpha   90.00
_cell.angle_beta   90.00
_cell.angle_gamma   90.00
#
_symmetry.space_group_name_H-M   'P 1'
#
loop_
_entity.id
_entity.type
_entity.pdbx_description
1 polymer ?
#
loop_
_entity_poly.entity_id
_entity_poly.type
_entity_poly.pdbx_seq_one_letter_code
_entity_poly.pdbx_strand_id
1 'polypeptide(L)'
;NQISGDRLDHVHEHIQMLQVTASHYSRAHSPHRRYLSSEMITRNLFDEYVHWLENKYPGEPAVLQSFYDKIFTTNYNIVKRKPKTDTCDFCTSLEREIEIKVDFIK
;
A
#
# COMPACT_ATOMS: atom_id res chain seq x y z
N ASN A 1 -16.75 14.70 -15.91
CA ASN A 1 -15.29 14.46 -16.00
C ASN A 1 -15.01 13.02 -16.36
N GLN A 2 -14.81 12.76 -17.65
CA GLN A 2 -14.36 11.46 -18.15
C GLN A 2 -12.84 11.49 -18.13
N ILE A 3 -12.23 10.69 -17.24
CA ILE A 3 -10.78 10.51 -17.22
C ILE A 3 -10.45 9.58 -18.41
N SER A 4 -9.43 9.91 -19.21
CA SER A 4 -8.99 9.04 -20.31
C SER A 4 -8.55 7.69 -19.76
N GLY A 5 -8.84 6.60 -20.48
CA GLY A 5 -8.54 5.23 -20.04
C GLY A 5 -7.06 5.06 -19.62
N ASP A 6 -6.17 5.66 -20.40
CA ASP A 6 -4.72 5.59 -20.19
C ASP A 6 -4.29 6.12 -18.80
N ARG A 7 -4.96 7.16 -18.30
CA ARG A 7 -4.67 7.73 -16.98
C ARG A 7 -5.15 6.84 -15.84
N LEU A 8 -6.20 6.06 -16.05
CA LEU A 8 -6.66 5.06 -15.10
C LEU A 8 -5.65 3.92 -15.00
N ASP A 9 -5.13 3.48 -16.14
CA ASP A 9 -4.17 2.38 -16.23
C ASP A 9 -2.86 2.74 -15.52
N HIS A 10 -2.36 3.97 -15.66
CA HIS A 10 -1.17 4.44 -14.92
C HIS A 10 -1.36 4.38 -13.39
N VAL A 11 -2.56 4.68 -12.89
CA VAL A 11 -2.85 4.58 -11.46
C VAL A 11 -2.83 3.13 -11.00
N HIS A 12 -3.45 2.22 -11.76
CA HIS A 12 -3.44 0.79 -11.46
C HIS A 12 -2.02 0.21 -11.45
N GLU A 13 -1.23 0.59 -12.45
CA GLU A 13 0.14 0.14 -12.59
C GLU A 13 1.01 0.60 -11.41
N HIS A 14 0.92 1.88 -11.01
CA HIS A 14 1.63 2.37 -9.85
C HIS A 14 1.22 1.63 -8.57
N ILE A 15 -0.07 1.46 -8.32
CA ILE A 15 -0.57 0.79 -7.11
C ILE A 15 -0.11 -0.67 -7.04
N GLN A 16 0.02 -1.35 -8.18
CA GLN A 16 0.52 -2.73 -8.24
C GLN A 16 2.02 -2.86 -7.91
N MET A 17 2.81 -1.79 -8.09
CA MET A 17 4.23 -1.77 -7.69
C MET A 17 4.42 -1.59 -6.18
N LEU A 18 3.39 -1.17 -5.46
CA LEU A 18 3.47 -0.94 -4.02
C LEU A 18 3.58 -2.28 -3.28
N GLN A 19 4.56 -2.37 -2.37
CA GLN A 19 4.67 -3.51 -1.46
C GLN A 19 3.55 -3.42 -0.41
N VAL A 20 2.51 -4.22 -0.59
CA VAL A 20 1.37 -4.31 0.32
C VAL A 20 1.38 -5.64 1.06
N THR A 21 1.17 -5.58 2.37
CA THR A 21 1.10 -6.77 3.22
C THR A 21 -0.36 -7.11 3.48
N ALA A 22 -0.74 -8.36 3.23
CA ALA A 22 -2.04 -8.87 3.66
C ALA A 22 -2.01 -9.09 5.18
N SER A 23 -3.05 -8.67 5.92
CA SER A 23 -3.13 -9.08 7.32
C SER A 23 -3.48 -10.55 7.41
N HIS A 24 -2.74 -11.27 8.25
CA HIS A 24 -3.04 -12.63 8.68
C HIS A 24 -4.47 -12.74 9.27
N TYR A 25 -4.95 -11.70 9.94
CA TYR A 25 -6.35 -11.55 10.36
C TYR A 25 -7.23 -10.91 9.29
N SER A 26 -7.32 -11.53 8.12
CA SER A 26 -8.51 -11.33 7.30
C SER A 26 -9.71 -11.79 8.13
N ARG A 27 -10.24 -10.90 8.99
CA ARG A 27 -11.45 -11.13 9.78
C ARG A 27 -12.49 -11.66 8.78
N ALA A 28 -13.35 -12.61 9.18
CA ALA A 28 -14.38 -13.17 8.32
C ALA A 28 -15.22 -12.11 7.55
N HIS A 29 -15.21 -10.85 8.03
CA HIS A 29 -15.87 -9.68 7.44
C HIS A 29 -15.03 -8.82 6.48
N SER A 30 -13.71 -9.02 6.31
CA SER A 30 -12.87 -8.24 5.39
C SER A 30 -11.67 -9.04 4.85
N PRO A 31 -11.93 -10.11 4.06
CA PRO A 31 -10.90 -11.06 3.64
C PRO A 31 -9.82 -10.48 2.72
N HIS A 32 -10.08 -9.35 2.06
CA HIS A 32 -9.17 -8.75 1.07
C HIS A 32 -8.52 -7.44 1.54
N ARG A 33 -8.59 -7.11 2.85
CA ARG A 33 -7.98 -5.88 3.36
C ARG A 33 -6.45 -5.99 3.34
N ARG A 34 -5.80 -5.01 2.72
CA ARG A 34 -4.35 -4.91 2.63
C ARG A 34 -3.86 -3.70 3.42
N TYR A 35 -2.63 -3.76 3.90
CA TYR A 35 -2.00 -2.68 4.64
C TYR A 35 -0.68 -2.30 3.96
N LEU A 36 -0.36 -1.02 3.99
CA LEU A 36 0.98 -0.57 3.60
C LEU A 36 2.01 -1.06 4.61
N SER A 37 3.22 -1.38 4.12
CA SER A 37 4.36 -1.62 4.98
C SER A 37 4.67 -0.37 5.81
N SER A 38 5.21 -0.54 7.03
CA SER A 38 5.46 0.59 7.94
C SER A 38 6.37 1.66 7.34
N GLU A 39 7.25 1.29 6.42
CA GLU A 39 8.14 2.21 5.69
C GLU A 39 7.41 3.06 4.64
N MET A 40 6.33 2.53 4.05
CA MET A 40 5.49 3.27 3.11
C MET A 40 4.47 4.20 3.79
N ILE A 41 4.11 3.94 5.05
CA ILE A 41 3.15 4.76 5.81
C ILE A 41 3.67 6.20 6.03
N THR A 42 4.98 6.40 6.07
CA THR A 42 5.61 7.72 6.28
C THR A 42 5.73 8.53 4.99
N ARG A 43 5.53 7.91 3.81
CA ARG A 43 5.66 8.56 2.50
C ARG A 43 4.31 9.05 1.99
N ASN A 44 4.31 10.19 1.30
CA ASN A 44 3.12 10.64 0.57
C ASN A 44 3.00 9.84 -0.74
N LEU A 45 2.18 8.79 -0.70
CA LEU A 45 1.91 7.89 -1.83
C LEU A 45 1.51 8.59 -3.13
N PHE A 46 0.82 9.73 -3.03
CA PHE A 46 0.42 10.48 -4.22
C PHE A 46 1.61 11.19 -4.84
N ASP A 47 2.51 11.75 -4.03
CA ASP A 47 3.72 12.40 -4.52
C ASP A 47 4.65 11.37 -5.17
N GLU A 48 4.76 10.16 -4.58
CA GLU A 48 5.49 9.04 -5.18
C GLU A 48 4.89 8.62 -6.53
N TYR A 49 3.56 8.57 -6.64
CA TYR A 49 2.87 8.35 -7.92
C TYR A 49 3.19 9.42 -8.95
N VAL A 50 3.15 10.71 -8.57
CA VAL A 50 3.45 11.82 -9.48
C VAL A 50 4.89 11.74 -9.97
N HIS A 51 5.85 11.51 -9.07
CA HIS A 51 7.25 11.33 -9.45
C HIS A 51 7.46 10.09 -10.33
N TRP A 52 6.83 8.98 -10.01
CA TRP A 52 6.89 7.77 -10.83
C TRP A 52 6.32 8.01 -12.24
N LEU A 53 5.20 8.73 -12.33
CA LEU A 53 4.55 9.08 -13.60
C LEU A 53 5.43 9.99 -14.45
N GLU A 54 6.00 11.04 -13.87
CA GLU A 54 6.91 11.96 -14.58
C GLU A 54 8.13 11.24 -15.15
N ASN A 55 8.68 10.27 -14.41
CA ASN A 55 9.85 9.50 -14.85
C ASN A 55 9.50 8.45 -15.93
N LYS A 56 8.34 7.79 -15.81
CA LYS A 56 7.97 6.68 -16.69
C LYS A 56 7.18 7.11 -17.93
N TYR A 57 6.35 8.14 -17.78
CA TYR A 57 5.44 8.68 -18.79
C TYR A 57 5.57 10.21 -18.85
N PRO A 58 6.72 10.73 -19.32
CA PRO A 58 6.97 12.17 -19.33
C PRO A 58 5.94 12.91 -20.19
N GLY A 59 5.32 13.94 -19.62
CA GLY A 59 4.31 14.76 -20.28
C GLY A 59 2.86 14.32 -20.03
N GLU A 60 2.63 13.16 -19.39
CA GLU A 60 1.30 12.73 -19.02
C GLU A 60 0.79 13.45 -17.75
N PRO A 61 -0.45 13.98 -17.76
CA PRO A 61 -1.00 14.67 -16.60
C PRO A 61 -1.47 13.69 -15.52
N ALA A 62 -0.93 13.83 -14.32
CA ALA A 62 -1.37 13.08 -13.15
C ALA A 62 -2.88 13.26 -12.89
N VAL A 63 -3.53 12.22 -12.37
CA VAL A 63 -4.92 12.31 -11.90
C VAL A 63 -5.03 13.16 -10.63
N LEU A 64 -6.26 13.54 -10.26
CA LEU A 64 -6.51 14.19 -8.98
C LEU A 64 -6.16 13.24 -7.82
N GLN A 65 -5.57 13.77 -6.75
CA GLN A 65 -5.24 13.00 -5.55
C GLN A 65 -6.45 12.27 -4.97
N SER A 66 -7.61 12.93 -4.92
CA SER A 66 -8.85 12.33 -4.44
C SER A 66 -9.30 11.12 -5.29
N PHE A 67 -9.00 11.13 -6.59
CA PHE A 67 -9.30 10.01 -7.48
C PHE A 67 -8.31 8.86 -7.26
N TYR A 68 -7.02 9.17 -7.10
CA TYR A 68 -5.98 8.20 -6.76
C TYR A 68 -6.29 7.51 -5.41
N ASP A 69 -6.56 8.28 -4.36
CA ASP A 69 -6.92 7.77 -3.03
C ASP A 69 -8.20 6.92 -3.10
N LYS A 70 -9.16 7.29 -3.95
CA LYS A 70 -10.37 6.48 -4.17
C LYS A 70 -10.01 5.13 -4.75
N ILE A 71 -9.25 5.05 -5.84
CA ILE A 71 -8.85 3.75 -6.43
C ILE A 71 -8.08 2.91 -5.41
N PHE A 72 -7.13 3.53 -4.72
CA PHE A 72 -6.32 2.90 -3.69
C PHE A 72 -7.16 2.26 -2.57
N THR A 73 -8.18 2.97 -2.09
CA THR A 73 -9.04 2.51 -1.00
C THR A 73 -10.20 1.61 -1.45
N THR A 74 -10.88 1.92 -2.56
CA THR A 74 -12.05 1.16 -3.03
C THR A 74 -11.70 -0.03 -3.92
N ASN A 75 -10.75 0.09 -4.85
CA ASN A 75 -10.44 -1.01 -5.76
C ASN A 75 -9.45 -2.01 -5.14
N TYR A 76 -8.49 -1.52 -4.35
CA TYR A 76 -7.45 -2.36 -3.75
C TYR A 76 -7.65 -2.62 -2.25
N ASN A 77 -8.60 -1.94 -1.59
CA ASN A 77 -8.88 -2.09 -0.17
C ASN A 77 -7.61 -1.97 0.71
N ILE A 78 -6.71 -1.05 0.33
CA ILE A 78 -5.48 -0.80 1.06
C ILE A 78 -5.72 0.30 2.10
N VAL A 79 -5.40 0.01 3.35
CA VAL A 79 -5.53 0.95 4.46
C VAL A 79 -4.15 1.47 4.86
N LYS A 80 -4.01 2.80 4.95
CA LYS A 80 -2.73 3.46 5.26
C LYS A 80 -2.19 3.13 6.66
N ARG A 81 -3.00 2.62 7.59
CA ARG A 81 -2.54 2.19 8.92
C ARG A 81 -3.24 0.92 9.36
N LYS A 82 -2.45 -0.03 9.87
CA LYS A 82 -2.95 -1.15 10.65
C LYS A 82 -3.59 -0.64 11.95
N PRO A 83 -4.73 -1.19 12.40
CA PRO A 83 -5.25 -0.90 13.73
C PRO A 83 -4.22 -1.28 14.80
N LYS A 84 -4.00 -0.41 15.80
CA LYS A 84 -3.06 -0.67 16.91
C LYS A 84 -3.41 -1.92 17.73
N THR A 85 -4.68 -2.36 17.68
CA THR A 85 -5.24 -3.46 18.48
C THR A 85 -5.27 -4.80 17.74
N ASP A 86 -4.73 -4.89 16.53
CA ASP A 86 -4.73 -6.12 15.71
C ASP A 86 -3.35 -6.81 15.76
N THR A 87 -2.84 -7.05 16.96
CA THR A 87 -1.63 -7.87 17.20
C THR A 87 -2.06 -9.27 17.59
N CYS A 88 -1.68 -10.25 16.76
CA CYS A 88 -1.78 -11.66 17.10
C CYS A 88 -0.66 -11.96 18.08
N ASP A 89 -0.95 -12.58 19.21
CA ASP A 89 0.11 -13.04 20.11
C ASP A 89 1.11 -13.96 19.37
N PHE A 90 0.63 -14.77 18.42
CA PHE A 90 1.45 -15.62 17.58
C PHE A 90 2.30 -14.84 16.56
N CYS A 91 1.76 -13.83 15.88
CA CYS A 91 2.57 -13.00 14.99
C CYS A 91 3.59 -12.18 15.78
N THR A 92 3.22 -11.64 16.93
CA THR A 92 4.12 -10.91 17.82
C THR A 92 5.22 -11.81 18.38
N SER A 93 4.93 -13.07 18.70
CA SER A 93 5.95 -14.03 19.10
C SER A 93 6.90 -14.36 17.94
N LEU A 94 6.37 -14.56 16.72
CA LEU A 94 7.18 -14.81 15.52
C LEU A 94 8.07 -13.64 15.12
N GLU A 95 7.54 -12.41 15.11
CA GLU A 95 8.32 -11.20 14.83
C GLU A 95 9.47 -11.07 15.82
N ARG A 96 9.22 -11.29 17.11
CA ARG A 96 10.26 -11.30 18.15
C ARG A 96 11.30 -12.40 17.91
N GLU A 97 10.88 -13.60 17.51
CA GLU A 97 11.79 -14.71 17.26
C GLU A 97 12.68 -14.48 16.03
N ILE A 98 12.13 -13.85 14.98
CA ILE A 98 12.89 -13.43 13.80
C ILE A 98 13.88 -12.32 14.17
N GLU A 99 13.43 -11.30 14.91
CA GLU A 99 14.26 -10.16 15.31
C GLU A 99 15.46 -10.62 16.16
N ILE A 100 15.23 -11.52 17.12
CA ILE A 100 16.30 -12.16 17.90
C ILE A 100 17.29 -12.88 16.98
N LYS A 101 16.82 -13.69 16.03
CA LYS A 101 17.71 -14.45 15.13
C LYS A 101 18.53 -13.57 14.19
N VAL A 102 18.01 -12.41 13.77
CA VAL A 102 18.74 -11.46 12.93
C VAL A 102 19.90 -10.82 13.71
N ASP A 103 19.70 -10.52 14.99
CA ASP A 103 20.75 -9.98 15.86
C ASP A 103 21.85 -11.00 16.19
N PHE A 104 21.55 -12.30 16.18
CA PHE A 104 22.57 -13.36 16.37
C PHE A 104 23.45 -13.63 15.15
N ILE A 105 23.09 -13.09 13.98
CA ILE A 105 23.83 -13.29 12.71
C ILE A 105 24.72 -12.08 12.37
N LYS A 106 24.58 -10.97 13.10
CA LYS A 106 25.46 -9.79 13.00
C LYS A 106 26.62 -9.88 13.97
#